data_AF-A0A0P5FAX4-F1
#
_entry.id   AF-A0A0P5FAX4-F1
#
_cell.length_a   1.000
_cell.length_b   1.000
_cell.length_c   1.000
_cell.angle_alpha   90.00
_cell.angle_beta   90.00
_cell.angle_gamma   90.00
#
_symmetry.space_group_name_H-M   'P 1'
#
loop_
_entity.id
_entity.type
_entity.pdbx_description
1 polymer ?
#
loop_
_entity_poly.entity_id
_entity_poly.type
_entity_poly.pdbx_seq_one_letter_code
_entity_poly.pdbx_strand_id
1 'polypeptide(L)'
;MRLTSILCGFRKKLPPGNIWTGKHRMIYKHNEENAERLRKRFAIEEQNMFYLRHSFLTHEEEKGFSRELGKHEKWLAEKVKEKQARPYRPHVTLEERLGGALIVTNKWD
;
A
#
# COMPACT_ATOMS: atom_id res chain seq x y z
N MET A 1 -3.75 -30.05 36.55
CA MET A 1 -4.08 -29.18 35.41
C MET A 1 -2.86 -28.35 35.00
N ARG A 2 -1.97 -28.88 34.15
CA ARG A 2 -0.74 -28.16 33.73
C ARG A 2 -0.98 -27.15 32.60
N LEU A 3 -2.02 -27.35 31.80
CA LEU A 3 -2.37 -26.44 30.71
C LEU A 3 -2.90 -25.09 31.20
N THR A 4 -3.71 -25.09 32.26
CA THR A 4 -4.28 -23.85 32.83
C THR A 4 -3.21 -22.99 33.49
N SER A 5 -2.21 -23.59 34.15
CA SER A 5 -1.08 -22.84 34.72
C SER A 5 -0.17 -22.26 33.64
N ILE A 6 0.02 -22.95 32.51
CA ILE A 6 0.77 -22.45 31.35
C ILE A 6 0.03 -21.27 30.70
N LEU A 7 -1.25 -21.43 30.35
CA LEU A 7 -2.07 -20.39 29.69
C LEU A 7 -2.26 -19.15 30.56
N CYS A 8 -2.53 -19.32 31.85
CA CYS A 8 -2.69 -18.21 32.79
C CYS A 8 -1.35 -17.59 33.23
N GLY A 9 -0.25 -18.34 33.14
CA GLY A 9 1.10 -17.85 33.44
C GLY A 9 1.62 -16.86 32.40
N PHE A 10 1.33 -17.07 31.11
CA PHE A 10 1.69 -16.14 30.04
C PHE A 10 1.00 -14.78 30.18
N ARG A 11 -0.25 -14.75 30.67
CA ARG A 11 -1.00 -13.50 30.90
C ARG A 11 -0.46 -12.63 32.04
N LYS A 12 0.30 -13.20 32.99
CA LYS A 12 0.86 -12.42 34.11
C LYS A 12 2.00 -11.47 33.71
N LYS A 13 2.62 -11.68 32.54
CA LYS A 13 3.74 -10.87 32.05
C LYS A 13 3.31 -9.78 31.05
N LEU A 14 2.04 -9.74 30.68
CA LEU A 14 1.50 -8.79 29.71
C LEU A 14 0.81 -7.62 30.44
N PRO A 15 0.95 -6.38 29.95
CA PRO A 15 0.24 -5.25 30.51
C PRO A 15 -1.29 -5.44 30.39
N PRO A 16 -2.08 -4.87 31.33
CA PRO A 16 -3.53 -4.93 31.27
C PRO A 16 -4.08 -4.12 30.09
N GLY A 17 -5.04 -4.68 29.35
CA GLY A 17 -5.68 -4.00 28.23
C GLY A 17 -4.88 -4.08 26.93
N ASN A 18 -4.95 -3.02 26.11
CA ASN A 18 -4.21 -2.97 24.85
C ASN A 18 -2.72 -2.76 25.11
N ILE A 19 -1.90 -3.67 24.58
CA ILE A 19 -0.46 -3.75 24.85
C ILE A 19 0.32 -2.52 24.36
N TRP A 20 -0.17 -1.84 23.32
CA TRP A 20 0.55 -0.75 22.65
C TRP A 20 0.05 0.65 23.03
N THR A 21 -1.01 0.76 23.83
CA THR A 21 -1.66 2.04 24.15
C THR A 21 -2.00 2.15 25.65
N GLY A 22 -2.32 3.36 26.11
CA GLY A 22 -2.67 3.62 27.52
C GLY A 22 -1.47 3.74 28.47
N LYS A 23 -1.76 3.67 29.78
CA LYS A 23 -0.79 3.93 30.86
C LYS A 23 0.25 2.81 31.01
N HIS A 24 -0.18 1.56 30.90
CA HIS A 24 0.69 0.39 31.06
C HIS A 24 0.86 -0.26 29.68
N ARG A 25 1.92 0.13 28.97
CA ARG A 25 2.23 -0.34 27.62
C ARG A 25 3.52 -1.16 27.60
N MET A 26 3.63 -2.04 26.62
CA MET A 26 4.90 -2.73 26.36
C MET A 26 5.86 -1.74 25.69
N ILE A 27 7.03 -1.55 26.31
CA ILE A 27 8.08 -0.71 25.74
C ILE A 27 8.83 -1.53 24.70
N TYR A 28 8.80 -1.07 23.44
CA TYR A 28 9.65 -1.63 22.41
C TYR A 28 11.11 -1.31 22.73
N LYS A 29 11.94 -2.35 22.87
CA LYS A 29 13.38 -2.16 23.06
C LYS A 29 14.03 -1.85 21.72
N HIS A 30 14.87 -0.83 21.70
CA HIS A 30 15.66 -0.51 20.52
C HIS A 30 16.59 -1.69 20.18
N ASN A 31 16.62 -2.07 18.91
CA ASN A 31 17.49 -3.10 18.37
C ASN A 31 18.52 -2.43 17.46
N GLU A 32 19.78 -2.84 17.54
CA GLU A 32 20.89 -2.31 16.74
C GLU A 32 20.62 -2.47 15.24
N GLU A 33 19.99 -3.58 14.83
CA GLU A 33 19.57 -3.79 13.44
C GLU A 33 18.64 -2.68 12.92
N ASN A 34 17.73 -2.17 13.77
CA ASN A 34 16.86 -1.07 13.39
C ASN A 34 17.63 0.24 13.24
N ALA A 35 18.65 0.45 14.08
CA ALA A 35 19.55 1.60 13.98
C ALA A 35 20.30 1.56 12.64
N GLU A 36 20.86 0.40 12.27
CA GLU A 36 21.58 0.23 11.02
C GLU A 36 20.67 0.43 9.80
N ARG A 37 19.45 -0.13 9.82
CA ARG A 37 18.45 0.12 8.76
C ARG A 37 18.14 1.60 8.61
N LEU A 38 18.02 2.33 9.72
CA LEU A 38 17.76 3.76 9.70
C LEU A 38 18.96 4.55 9.13
N ARG A 39 20.19 4.21 9.54
CA ARG A 39 21.42 4.82 8.99
C ARG A 39 21.53 4.61 7.48
N LYS A 40 21.24 3.40 6.98
CA LYS A 40 21.22 3.11 5.54
C LYS A 40 20.19 3.96 4.80
N ARG A 41 19.00 4.16 5.38
CA ARG A 41 17.98 5.04 4.79
C ARG A 41 18.44 6.48 4.71
N PHE A 42 19.06 7.00 5.76
CA PHE A 42 19.60 8.36 5.74
C PHE A 42 20.72 8.55 4.71
N ALA A 43 21.59 7.55 4.52
CA ALA A 43 22.61 7.61 3.47
C ALA A 43 22.00 7.68 2.05
N ILE A 44 20.93 6.90 1.81
CA ILE A 44 20.19 6.94 0.53
C ILE A 44 19.51 8.31 0.36
N GLU A 45 18.91 8.84 1.42
CA GLU A 45 18.25 10.14 1.39
C GLU A 45 19.24 11.28 1.10
N GLU A 46 20.40 11.27 1.74
CA GLU A 46 21.49 12.23 1.48
C GLU A 46 21.95 12.17 0.03
N GLN A 47 22.13 10.97 -0.51
CA GLN A 47 22.48 10.77 -1.92
C GLN A 47 21.39 11.30 -2.87
N ASN A 48 20.11 11.03 -2.56
CA ASN A 48 18.99 11.55 -3.34
C ASN A 48 18.93 13.09 -3.29
N MET A 49 19.15 13.68 -2.11
CA MET A 49 19.18 15.13 -1.94
C MET A 49 20.30 15.78 -2.76
N PHE A 50 21.48 15.15 -2.81
CA PHE A 50 22.57 15.61 -3.66
C PHE A 50 22.18 15.68 -5.14
N TYR A 51 21.53 14.63 -5.67
CA TYR A 51 21.08 14.60 -7.05
C TYR A 51 19.97 15.60 -7.33
N LEU A 52 18.99 15.73 -6.42
CA LEU A 52 17.85 16.62 -6.60
C LEU A 52 18.20 18.11 -6.45
N ARG A 53 19.32 18.44 -5.81
CA ARG A 53 19.75 19.83 -5.60
C ARG A 53 20.23 20.53 -6.88
N HIS A 54 20.72 19.77 -7.85
CA HIS A 54 21.34 20.30 -9.07
C HIS A 54 20.45 19.99 -10.27
N SER A 55 19.37 20.77 -10.43
CA SER A 55 18.50 20.62 -11.59
C SER A 55 19.21 21.03 -12.88
N PHE A 56 18.93 20.30 -13.97
CA PHE A 56 19.49 20.62 -15.29
C PHE A 56 18.84 21.87 -15.91
N LEU A 57 17.54 22.03 -15.72
CA LEU A 57 16.78 23.19 -16.20
C LEU A 57 16.44 24.12 -15.04
N THR A 58 16.37 25.41 -15.38
CA THR A 58 15.75 26.41 -14.51
C THR A 58 14.22 26.30 -14.60
N HIS A 59 13.53 26.84 -13.59
CA HIS A 59 12.07 26.82 -13.55
C HIS A 59 11.43 27.55 -14.75
N GLU A 60 12.09 28.59 -15.27
CA GLU A 60 11.61 29.34 -16.43
C GLU A 60 11.73 28.53 -17.72
N GLU A 61 12.81 27.77 -17.91
CA GLU A 61 13.03 26.92 -19.07
C GLU A 61 12.12 25.69 -19.08
N GLU A 62 11.79 25.15 -17.90
CA GLU A 62 10.83 24.05 -17.78
C GLU A 62 9.42 24.48 -18.22
N LYS A 63 9.08 25.76 -18.04
CA LYS A 63 7.76 26.31 -18.29
C LYS A 63 7.44 26.39 -19.78
N GLY A 64 6.86 25.32 -20.32
CA GLY A 64 6.29 25.29 -21.67
C GLY A 64 6.66 24.06 -22.49
N PHE A 65 7.72 23.35 -22.11
CA PHE A 65 8.21 22.16 -22.80
C PHE A 65 7.12 21.08 -22.96
N SER A 66 6.40 20.79 -21.87
CA SER A 66 5.32 19.80 -21.86
C SER A 66 4.09 20.22 -22.68
N ARG A 67 3.87 21.53 -22.86
CA ARG A 67 2.74 22.06 -23.64
C ARG A 67 3.00 21.91 -25.13
N GLU A 68 4.20 22.25 -25.59
CA GLU A 68 4.58 22.09 -27.00
C GLU A 68 4.55 20.62 -27.45
N LEU A 69 4.91 19.69 -26.56
CA LEU A 69 4.93 18.27 -26.87
C LEU A 69 3.52 17.65 -27.02
N GLY A 70 2.47 18.35 -26.58
CA GLY A 70 1.07 17.91 -26.69
C GLY A 70 0.75 16.59 -26.00
N LYS A 71 1.65 16.07 -25.13
CA LYS A 71 1.49 14.75 -24.48
C LYS A 71 0.24 14.69 -23.62
N HIS A 72 -0.02 15.75 -22.88
CA HIS A 72 -1.19 15.81 -22.00
C HIS A 72 -2.49 15.77 -22.80
N GLU A 73 -2.57 16.51 -23.92
CA GLU A 73 -3.72 16.56 -24.80
C GLU A 73 -3.96 15.21 -25.49
N LYS A 74 -2.90 14.55 -25.97
CA LYS A 74 -2.97 13.20 -26.54
C LYS A 74 -3.46 12.18 -25.52
N TRP A 75 -2.88 12.20 -24.31
CA TRP A 75 -3.30 11.31 -23.21
C TRP A 75 -4.77 11.54 -22.81
N LEU A 76 -5.19 12.81 -22.70
CA LEU A 76 -6.59 13.15 -22.43
C LEU A 76 -7.51 12.65 -23.55
N ALA A 77 -7.16 12.88 -24.81
CA ALA A 77 -7.96 12.42 -25.94
C ALA A 77 -8.11 10.89 -25.96
N GLU A 78 -7.04 10.15 -25.68
CA GLU A 78 -7.08 8.69 -25.54
C GLU A 78 -7.97 8.24 -24.38
N LYS A 79 -7.85 8.86 -23.20
CA LYS A 79 -8.66 8.51 -22.03
C LYS A 79 -10.13 8.85 -22.21
N VAL A 80 -10.43 9.96 -22.87
CA VAL A 80 -11.80 10.34 -23.24
C VAL A 80 -12.36 9.34 -24.25
N LYS A 81 -11.60 8.99 -25.29
CA LYS A 81 -11.98 7.94 -26.26
C LYS A 81 -12.23 6.60 -25.58
N GLU A 82 -11.37 6.18 -24.66
CA GLU A 82 -11.51 4.91 -23.92
C GLU A 82 -12.81 4.89 -23.09
N LYS A 83 -13.12 5.99 -22.40
CA LYS A 83 -14.38 6.13 -21.66
C LYS A 83 -15.60 6.15 -22.58
N GLN A 84 -15.51 6.86 -23.70
CA GLN A 84 -16.57 6.90 -24.71
C GLN A 84 -16.79 5.55 -25.40
N ALA A 85 -15.73 4.75 -25.58
CA ALA A 85 -15.80 3.41 -26.15
C ALA A 85 -16.41 2.37 -25.19
N ARG A 86 -16.42 2.66 -23.87
CA ARG A 86 -17.02 1.80 -22.84
C ARG A 86 -18.09 2.55 -22.03
N PRO A 87 -19.17 3.05 -22.65
CA PRO A 87 -20.19 3.81 -21.94
C PRO A 87 -21.07 2.90 -21.07
N TYR A 88 -21.10 1.59 -21.37
CA TYR A 88 -21.93 0.61 -20.68
C TYR A 88 -21.08 -0.42 -19.93
N ARG A 89 -21.70 -1.02 -18.91
CA ARG A 89 -21.14 -2.19 -18.22
C ARG A 89 -21.03 -3.35 -19.22
N PRO A 90 -20.02 -4.23 -19.08
CA PRO A 90 -19.91 -5.41 -19.92
C PRO A 90 -21.16 -6.28 -19.77
N HIS A 91 -21.50 -7.00 -20.84
CA HIS A 91 -22.53 -8.03 -20.78
C HIS A 91 -22.09 -9.11 -19.79
N VAL A 92 -23.03 -9.59 -19.00
CA VAL A 92 -22.83 -10.68 -18.04
C VAL A 92 -23.82 -11.76 -18.40
N THR A 93 -23.36 -12.99 -18.55
CA THR A 93 -24.26 -14.10 -18.92
C THR A 93 -24.97 -14.67 -17.68
N LEU A 94 -26.03 -15.47 -17.89
CA LEU A 94 -26.77 -16.07 -16.79
C LEU A 94 -25.91 -17.09 -16.03
N GLU A 95 -25.04 -17.80 -16.75
CA GLU A 95 -24.11 -18.79 -16.19
C GLU A 95 -23.14 -18.14 -15.20
N GLU A 96 -22.59 -16.97 -15.53
CA GLU A 96 -21.68 -16.22 -14.64
C GLU A 96 -22.38 -15.77 -13.35
N ARG A 97 -23.66 -15.38 -13.44
CA ARG A 97 -24.45 -14.96 -12.26
C ARG A 97 -24.89 -16.12 -11.38
N LEU A 98 -25.25 -17.24 -11.99
CA LEU A 98 -25.83 -18.40 -11.29
C LEU A 98 -24.77 -19.44 -10.89
N GLY A 99 -23.59 -19.44 -11.51
CA GLY A 99 -22.53 -20.42 -11.28
C GLY A 99 -22.11 -20.49 -9.81
N GLY A 100 -21.90 -19.35 -9.16
CA GLY A 100 -21.54 -19.32 -7.74
C GLY A 100 -22.63 -19.90 -6.82
N ALA A 101 -23.91 -19.66 -7.13
CA ALA A 101 -25.03 -20.15 -6.32
C ALA A 101 -25.30 -21.64 -6.53
N LEU A 102 -25.16 -22.13 -7.76
CA LEU A 102 -25.48 -23.52 -8.13
C LEU A 102 -24.33 -24.49 -7.82
N ILE A 103 -23.07 -24.05 -7.89
CA ILE A 103 -21.89 -24.89 -7.65
C ILE A 103 -21.70 -25.13 -6.14
N VAL A 104 -21.99 -24.15 -5.28
CA VAL A 104 -21.81 -24.26 -3.82
C VAL A 104 -22.64 -25.39 -3.19
N THR A 105 -23.76 -25.75 -3.83
CA THR A 105 -24.64 -26.84 -3.37
C THR A 105 -24.26 -28.22 -3.92
N ASN A 106 -23.36 -28.31 -4.91
CA ASN A 106 -22.90 -29.59 -5.43
C ASN A 106 -21.91 -30.23 -4.45
N LYS A 107 -22.43 -31.02 -3.52
CA LYS A 107 -21.64 -31.95 -2.71
C LYS A 107 -21.63 -33.30 -3.43
N TRP A 108 -20.47 -33.96 -3.45
CA TRP A 108 -20.37 -35.34 -3.88
C TRP A 108 -20.98 -36.22 -2.78
N ASP A 109 -21.86 -37.16 -3.16
CA ASP A 109 -22.30 -38.25 -2.27
C ASP A 109 -21.14 -39.23 -1.99
#